data_AF-A0A812SDP6-F1
#
_entry.id   AF-A0A812SDP6-F1
#
_cell.length_a   1.000
_cell.length_b   1.000
_cell.length_c   1.000
_cell.angle_alpha   90.00
_cell.angle_beta   90.00
_cell.angle_gamma   90.00
#
_symmetry.space_group_name_H-M   'P 1'
#
loop_
_entity.id
_entity.type
_entity.pdbx_description
1 polymer ?
#
loop_
_entity_poly.entity_id
_entity_poly.type
_entity_poly.pdbx_seq_one_letter_code
_entity_poly.pdbx_strand_id
1 'polypeptide(L)'
;MVKNGPFSVSNMNEMMSHFHVEFIPVSSKYVGMDGLYLCHAESHFTGLCCREGLVRHFDNGHVKECSISFPMQLANLGKTTFFRLVEKRTHDPHRLCNVVGGAGTVHKPPATNPELPHFTCPLVRCAVPGCEGSLIEKQHVKAICYEMTGLQDIIFVPKQCSSRTCCSTYGYNFRWLNGSKINVLNVEDFKDDVIFASAKKGFSIQYLRYHEELLFRGRVSIRAIEQAYKSVFGNDSEDDAHDDVVSGFRKLHQTALFYFVALREFQVLNLRKTLVIDDEISNASLEVYQSYCHSSLFPPENRKTVKVLVGDGHLSLKPRGEDGPMKRAGRPRVHSKVPSKYSKGWFMMCDPNTGRIISLIVMHEPENNDHVLGSLNGVLWLYPKLKTFVYDRACSFVKFANSHTALDQIENYMVDWFHAYRHAPQCSCNPRRRRKLGKLIKGVNTSICAQIFSWFRSFSFNFNELRGNRHKFIILYMAKRHNEATENQNAVYLRPIIRNTRVSKSYACSTKKQKRTMKTSRKIRVMKLMKKSMKK
;
A
#
# COMPACT_ATOMS: atom_id res chain seq x y z
N MET A 1 -28.47 -10.54 22.02
CA MET A 1 -29.62 -11.36 21.57
C MET A 1 -29.33 -11.84 20.17
N VAL A 2 -29.16 -13.15 19.98
CA VAL A 2 -29.01 -13.77 18.66
C VAL A 2 -30.38 -13.68 17.99
N LYS A 3 -30.48 -12.92 16.90
CA LYS A 3 -31.71 -12.91 16.08
C LYS A 3 -31.76 -14.24 15.35
N ASN A 4 -32.71 -15.09 15.72
CA ASN A 4 -32.96 -16.34 15.02
C ASN A 4 -33.49 -15.99 13.61
N GLY A 5 -32.66 -16.18 12.59
CA GLY A 5 -33.10 -16.20 11.19
C GLY A 5 -34.07 -17.36 10.94
N PRO A 6 -34.62 -17.50 9.72
CA PRO A 6 -35.68 -18.47 9.40
C PRO A 6 -35.27 -19.95 9.48
N PHE A 7 -33.99 -20.26 9.75
CA PHE A 7 -33.49 -21.62 9.91
C PHE A 7 -32.89 -21.80 11.31
N SER A 8 -33.30 -22.85 12.02
CA SER A 8 -32.65 -23.24 13.27
C SER A 8 -31.29 -23.89 12.96
N VAL A 9 -30.26 -23.51 13.73
CA VAL A 9 -28.92 -24.13 13.67
C VAL A 9 -29.01 -25.65 13.84
N SER A 10 -29.97 -26.13 14.66
CA SER A 10 -30.22 -27.56 14.88
C SER A 10 -30.57 -28.29 13.58
N ASN A 11 -31.47 -27.74 12.77
CA ASN A 11 -31.95 -28.41 11.55
C ASN A 11 -30.85 -28.43 10.47
N MET A 12 -30.06 -27.36 10.35
CA MET A 12 -28.93 -27.35 9.42
C MET A 12 -27.81 -28.31 9.86
N ASN A 13 -27.54 -28.42 11.16
CA ASN A 13 -26.55 -29.36 11.68
C ASN A 13 -27.02 -30.82 11.55
N GLU A 14 -28.32 -31.08 11.62
CA GLU A 14 -28.90 -32.38 11.31
C GLU A 14 -28.71 -32.73 9.83
N MET A 15 -29.01 -31.82 8.92
CA MET A 15 -28.79 -32.00 7.48
C MET A 15 -27.31 -32.23 7.14
N MET A 16 -26.41 -31.48 7.76
CA MET A 16 -24.97 -31.56 7.47
C MET A 16 -24.21 -32.62 8.29
N SER A 17 -24.91 -33.37 9.15
CA SER A 17 -24.28 -34.35 10.06
C SER A 17 -23.44 -35.41 9.33
N HIS A 18 -23.85 -35.78 8.11
CA HIS A 18 -23.16 -36.73 7.24
C HIS A 18 -21.82 -36.23 6.68
N PHE A 19 -21.58 -34.92 6.69
CA PHE A 19 -20.37 -34.29 6.14
C PHE A 19 -19.31 -34.00 7.22
N HIS A 20 -19.51 -34.47 8.45
CA HIS A 20 -18.60 -34.23 9.58
C HIS A 20 -18.30 -32.74 9.86
N VAL A 21 -19.22 -31.85 9.49
CA VAL A 21 -19.12 -30.40 9.75
C VAL A 21 -20.26 -29.95 10.65
N GLU A 22 -20.01 -28.89 11.40
CA GLU A 22 -20.99 -28.24 12.26
C GLU A 22 -21.02 -26.74 11.97
N PHE A 23 -22.22 -26.19 11.83
CA PHE A 23 -22.46 -24.77 11.80
C PHE A 23 -22.52 -24.21 13.23
N ILE A 24 -21.61 -23.28 13.51
CA ILE A 24 -21.62 -22.48 14.73
C ILE A 24 -22.14 -21.09 14.37
N PRO A 25 -23.19 -20.58 15.03
CA PRO A 25 -23.65 -19.21 14.83
C PRO A 25 -22.55 -18.23 15.23
N VAL A 26 -22.23 -17.30 14.33
CA VAL A 26 -21.17 -16.30 14.56
C VAL A 26 -21.79 -14.95 14.85
N SER A 27 -21.44 -14.37 16.00
CA SER A 27 -21.80 -12.98 16.27
C SER A 27 -21.03 -12.05 15.34
N SER A 28 -21.61 -10.92 14.94
CA SER A 28 -20.98 -9.91 14.07
C SER A 28 -19.58 -9.46 14.52
N LYS A 29 -19.24 -9.63 15.81
CA LYS A 29 -17.92 -9.33 16.38
C LYS A 29 -16.79 -10.28 15.94
N TYR A 30 -17.12 -11.48 15.45
CA TYR A 30 -16.13 -12.50 15.03
C TYR A 30 -16.21 -12.83 13.54
N VAL A 31 -16.98 -12.05 12.78
CA VAL A 31 -17.07 -12.15 11.33
C VAL A 31 -15.78 -11.58 10.72
N GLY A 32 -15.07 -12.37 9.91
CA GLY A 32 -13.78 -11.99 9.29
C GLY A 32 -12.56 -12.74 9.83
N MET A 33 -12.70 -13.60 10.85
CA MET A 33 -11.64 -14.54 11.22
C MET A 33 -11.45 -15.61 10.13
N ASP A 34 -10.30 -16.28 10.12
CA ASP A 34 -10.07 -17.37 9.17
C ASP A 34 -11.09 -18.50 9.36
N GLY A 35 -11.78 -18.87 8.29
CA GLY A 35 -12.82 -19.89 8.32
C GLY A 35 -13.72 -19.87 7.10
N LEU A 36 -14.53 -20.92 7.01
CA LEU A 36 -15.61 -21.03 6.05
C LEU A 36 -16.89 -20.54 6.73
N TYR A 37 -17.58 -19.62 6.10
CA TYR A 37 -18.84 -19.08 6.57
C TYR A 37 -19.93 -19.33 5.54
N LEU A 38 -21.12 -19.59 6.04
CA LEU A 38 -22.36 -19.58 5.27
C LEU A 38 -23.16 -18.37 5.76
N CYS A 39 -23.48 -17.49 4.82
CA CYS A 39 -24.26 -16.30 5.06
C CYS A 39 -25.65 -16.51 4.46
N HIS A 40 -26.69 -16.26 5.24
CA HIS A 40 -28.07 -16.27 4.76
C HIS A 40 -28.65 -14.87 4.88
N ALA A 41 -29.01 -14.26 3.75
CA ALA A 41 -29.66 -12.96 3.68
C ALA A 41 -30.79 -13.02 2.64
N GLU A 42 -31.99 -12.54 3.00
CA GLU A 42 -33.12 -12.37 2.07
C GLU A 42 -33.47 -13.63 1.24
N SER A 43 -33.50 -14.81 1.88
CA SER A 43 -33.78 -16.11 1.25
C SER A 43 -32.70 -16.61 0.30
N HIS A 44 -31.50 -16.03 0.36
CA HIS A 44 -30.36 -16.40 -0.46
C HIS A 44 -29.18 -16.84 0.42
N PHE A 45 -28.50 -17.91 0.00
CA PHE A 45 -27.32 -18.43 0.68
C PHE A 45 -26.06 -18.06 -0.11
N THR A 46 -25.10 -17.47 0.57
CA THR A 46 -23.78 -17.20 0.01
C THR A 46 -22.69 -17.81 0.88
N GLY A 47 -21.70 -18.41 0.23
CA GLY A 47 -20.51 -18.91 0.90
C GLY A 47 -19.48 -17.80 1.03
N LEU A 48 -18.77 -17.76 2.15
CA LEU A 48 -17.60 -16.91 2.33
C LEU A 48 -16.45 -17.77 2.82
N CYS A 49 -15.32 -17.76 2.14
CA CYS A 49 -14.07 -18.29 2.67
C CYS A 49 -13.19 -17.11 3.07
N CYS A 50 -13.05 -16.89 4.38
CA CYS A 50 -12.12 -15.93 4.91
C CYS A 50 -10.81 -16.66 5.21
N ARG A 51 -9.71 -16.23 4.61
CA ARG A 51 -8.39 -16.77 4.91
C ARG A 51 -7.36 -15.66 4.82
N GLU A 52 -6.66 -15.44 5.92
CA GLU A 52 -5.67 -14.38 6.07
C GLU A 52 -6.25 -13.05 5.60
N GLY A 53 -7.45 -12.70 6.07
CA GLY A 53 -8.18 -11.46 5.75
C GLY A 53 -8.55 -11.21 4.27
N LEU A 54 -8.31 -12.18 3.39
CA LEU A 54 -8.95 -12.27 2.08
C LEU A 54 -10.28 -12.99 2.21
N VAL A 55 -11.31 -12.50 1.52
CA VAL A 55 -12.64 -13.09 1.53
C VAL A 55 -12.98 -13.54 0.11
N ARG A 56 -13.15 -14.84 -0.10
CA ARG A 56 -13.77 -15.35 -1.32
C ARG A 56 -15.25 -15.50 -1.10
N HIS A 57 -16.04 -14.73 -1.84
CA HIS A 57 -17.48 -14.80 -1.88
C HIS A 57 -17.92 -15.77 -2.98
N PHE A 58 -18.71 -16.76 -2.59
CA PHE A 58 -19.29 -17.78 -3.44
C PHE A 58 -20.79 -17.54 -3.54
N ASP A 59 -21.25 -17.20 -4.73
CA ASP A 59 -22.64 -16.85 -4.97
C ASP A 59 -23.10 -17.47 -6.30
N ASN A 60 -23.96 -18.50 -6.24
CA ASN A 60 -24.52 -19.21 -7.39
C ASN A 60 -23.49 -19.57 -8.48
N GLY A 61 -22.33 -20.12 -8.08
CA GLY A 61 -21.26 -20.53 -8.98
C GLY A 61 -20.30 -19.41 -9.40
N HIS A 62 -20.57 -18.16 -9.03
CA HIS A 62 -19.62 -17.06 -9.18
C HIS A 62 -18.74 -16.93 -7.94
N VAL A 63 -17.43 -16.86 -8.17
CA VAL A 63 -16.43 -16.61 -7.13
C VAL A 63 -15.88 -15.21 -7.30
N LYS A 64 -16.04 -14.38 -6.26
CA LYS A 64 -15.51 -13.01 -6.22
C LYS A 64 -14.58 -12.85 -5.02
N GLU A 65 -13.44 -12.22 -5.23
CA GLU A 65 -12.57 -11.80 -4.13
C GLU A 65 -13.06 -10.45 -3.57
N CYS A 66 -13.21 -10.41 -2.25
CA CYS A 66 -13.72 -9.29 -1.49
C CYS A 66 -12.75 -8.97 -0.35
N SER A 67 -12.81 -7.72 0.11
CA SER A 67 -12.14 -7.26 1.32
C SER A 67 -12.81 -7.82 2.58
N ILE A 68 -12.11 -7.79 3.72
CA ILE A 68 -12.66 -8.20 5.02
C ILE A 68 -13.81 -7.30 5.51
N SER A 69 -13.92 -6.08 4.97
CA SER A 69 -15.06 -5.21 5.24
C SER A 69 -16.37 -5.77 4.69
N PHE A 70 -16.33 -6.60 3.63
CA PHE A 70 -17.53 -7.16 3.01
C PHE A 70 -18.32 -8.10 3.94
N PRO A 71 -17.71 -9.11 4.60
CA PRO A 71 -18.38 -9.87 5.64
C PRO A 71 -18.91 -9.00 6.79
N MET A 72 -18.17 -7.97 7.21
CA MET A 72 -18.63 -7.08 8.28
C MET A 72 -19.85 -6.26 7.87
N GLN A 73 -19.89 -5.77 6.64
CA GLN A 73 -21.05 -5.07 6.07
C GLN A 73 -22.26 -5.99 6.00
N LEU A 74 -22.08 -7.21 5.49
CA LEU A 74 -23.11 -8.24 5.45
C LEU A 74 -23.65 -8.57 6.85
N ALA A 75 -22.77 -8.67 7.86
CA ALA A 75 -23.16 -8.94 9.25
C ALA A 75 -23.93 -7.80 9.91
N ASN A 76 -23.79 -6.58 9.40
CA ASN A 76 -24.50 -5.40 9.89
C ASN A 76 -25.87 -5.19 9.21
N LEU A 77 -26.15 -5.89 8.10
CA LEU A 77 -27.49 -5.93 7.52
C LEU A 77 -28.39 -6.72 8.49
N GLY A 78 -29.33 -6.05 9.14
CA GLY A 78 -30.11 -6.59 10.27
C GLY A 78 -31.00 -7.82 9.99
N LYS A 79 -30.94 -8.38 8.77
CA LYS A 79 -31.62 -9.59 8.29
C LYS A 79 -30.66 -10.74 7.94
N THR A 80 -29.36 -10.58 8.16
CA THR A 80 -28.35 -11.57 7.81
C THR A 80 -28.01 -12.48 8.98
N THR A 81 -27.95 -13.79 8.71
CA THR A 81 -27.46 -14.78 9.69
C THR A 81 -26.14 -15.37 9.21
N PHE A 82 -25.13 -15.36 10.09
CA PHE A 82 -23.81 -15.94 9.82
C PHE A 82 -23.62 -17.25 10.56
N PHE A 83 -23.21 -18.26 9.81
CA PHE A 83 -22.78 -19.55 10.34
C PHE A 83 -21.32 -19.74 9.95
N ARG A 84 -20.50 -20.26 10.85
CA ARG A 84 -19.15 -20.73 10.53
C ARG A 84 -19.17 -22.23 10.52
N LEU A 85 -18.68 -22.83 9.43
CA LEU A 85 -18.42 -24.26 9.40
C LEU A 85 -17.17 -24.53 10.22
N VAL A 86 -17.31 -25.46 11.16
CA VAL A 86 -16.21 -26.02 11.92
C VAL A 86 -16.26 -27.53 11.74
N GLU A 87 -15.10 -28.13 11.48
CA GLU A 87 -14.98 -29.59 11.35
C GLU A 87 -15.23 -30.24 12.72
N LYS A 88 -16.11 -31.24 12.80
CA LYS A 88 -16.27 -32.05 14.01
C LYS A 88 -15.00 -32.88 14.17
N ARG A 89 -14.20 -32.55 15.19
CA ARG A 89 -12.94 -33.24 15.47
C ARG A 89 -13.18 -34.74 15.64
N THR A 90 -12.75 -35.52 14.66
CA THR A 90 -12.38 -36.91 14.82
C THR A 90 -10.86 -36.99 14.72
N HIS A 91 -10.24 -37.74 15.63
CA HIS A 91 -8.82 -38.04 15.60
C HIS A 91 -8.53 -38.95 14.41
N ASP A 92 -7.80 -38.49 13.38
CA ASP A 92 -6.46 -39.02 13.04
C ASP A 92 -5.79 -38.22 11.88
N PRO A 93 -4.45 -38.28 11.75
CA PRO A 93 -3.64 -37.36 10.96
C PRO A 93 -3.31 -37.92 9.56
N HIS A 94 -3.27 -37.07 8.53
CA HIS A 94 -2.45 -37.37 7.35
C HIS A 94 -1.75 -36.13 6.77
N ARG A 95 -0.59 -36.43 6.18
CA ARG A 95 0.60 -35.59 6.03
C ARG A 95 0.58 -34.72 4.76
N LEU A 96 1.31 -33.61 4.88
CA LEU A 96 1.94 -32.85 3.80
C LEU A 96 2.83 -33.73 2.92
N CYS A 97 2.83 -33.46 1.61
CA CYS A 97 3.93 -33.82 0.73
C CYS A 97 4.43 -32.58 -0.02
N ASN A 98 5.73 -32.33 0.14
CA ASN A 98 6.57 -31.39 -0.60
C ASN A 98 6.80 -31.88 -2.04
N VAL A 99 7.04 -30.95 -2.97
CA VAL A 99 7.95 -31.19 -4.09
C VAL A 99 8.81 -29.94 -4.32
N VAL A 100 10.12 -30.15 -4.24
CA VAL A 100 11.21 -29.24 -4.62
C VAL A 100 11.84 -29.78 -5.91
N GLY A 101 12.29 -28.88 -6.80
CA GLY A 101 13.49 -29.11 -7.60
C GLY A 101 13.30 -29.29 -9.11
N GLY A 102 13.92 -28.38 -9.88
CA GLY A 102 14.14 -28.53 -11.31
C GLY A 102 14.88 -27.33 -11.88
N ALA A 103 16.22 -27.36 -11.83
CA ALA A 103 17.09 -26.40 -12.51
C ALA A 103 17.12 -26.73 -14.01
N GLY A 104 16.76 -25.77 -14.86
CA GLY A 104 16.86 -25.85 -16.31
C GLY A 104 17.95 -24.91 -16.84
N THR A 105 18.96 -25.50 -17.48
CA THR A 105 20.05 -24.85 -18.20
C THR A 105 19.56 -24.09 -19.44
N VAL A 106 20.04 -22.87 -19.64
CA VAL A 106 19.77 -22.03 -20.82
C VAL A 106 20.72 -22.44 -21.96
N HIS A 107 20.16 -22.96 -23.06
CA HIS A 107 20.87 -23.08 -24.33
C HIS A 107 20.75 -21.76 -25.12
N LYS A 108 21.89 -21.22 -25.58
CA LYS A 108 21.94 -20.19 -26.64
C LYS A 108 22.15 -20.88 -28.00
N PRO A 109 21.37 -20.56 -29.05
CA PRO A 109 21.77 -20.82 -30.42
C PRO A 109 22.63 -19.66 -30.97
N PRO A 110 23.48 -19.91 -31.99
CA PRO A 110 24.42 -18.93 -32.53
C PRO A 110 23.76 -17.95 -33.50
N ALA A 111 24.42 -16.80 -33.63
CA ALA A 111 24.01 -15.65 -34.43
C ALA A 111 24.02 -15.93 -35.95
N THR A 112 22.90 -15.61 -36.59
CA THR A 112 22.80 -15.29 -38.03
C THR A 112 22.10 -13.94 -38.12
N ASN A 113 22.62 -13.03 -38.96
CA ASN A 113 22.14 -11.67 -39.32
C ASN A 113 20.97 -11.14 -38.49
N PRO A 114 21.08 -10.02 -37.74
CA PRO A 114 20.06 -9.66 -36.77
C PRO A 114 18.79 -9.19 -37.48
N GLU A 115 17.94 -10.14 -37.87
CA GLU A 115 16.53 -9.92 -37.99
C GLU A 115 16.08 -9.34 -36.66
N LEU A 116 15.37 -8.21 -36.73
CA LEU A 116 14.86 -7.55 -35.53
C LEU A 116 14.09 -8.57 -34.69
N PRO A 117 14.25 -8.60 -33.36
CA PRO A 117 13.54 -9.57 -32.52
C PRO A 117 12.02 -9.49 -32.73
N HIS A 118 11.39 -10.66 -32.88
CA HIS A 118 9.95 -10.77 -33.14
C HIS A 118 9.20 -11.15 -31.86
N PHE A 119 8.19 -10.36 -31.52
CA PHE A 119 7.35 -10.59 -30.34
C PHE A 119 5.91 -10.79 -30.79
N THR A 120 5.30 -11.90 -30.38
CA THR A 120 3.91 -12.25 -30.67
C THR A 120 3.23 -12.69 -29.38
N CYS A 121 1.92 -12.43 -29.25
CA CYS A 121 1.20 -12.85 -28.05
C CYS A 121 1.31 -14.38 -27.86
N PRO A 122 1.74 -14.88 -26.69
CA PRO A 122 1.96 -16.32 -26.49
C PRO A 122 0.66 -17.12 -26.45
N LEU A 123 -0.49 -16.45 -26.31
CA LEU A 123 -1.79 -17.12 -26.36
C LEU A 123 -2.08 -17.63 -27.78
N VAL A 124 -2.61 -18.86 -27.84
CA VAL A 124 -3.09 -19.50 -29.07
C VAL A 124 -4.61 -19.37 -29.20
N ARG A 125 -5.33 -19.27 -28.07
CA ARG A 125 -6.79 -19.13 -28.00
C ARG A 125 -7.23 -17.80 -27.41
N CYS A 126 -8.44 -17.39 -27.77
CA CYS A 126 -9.05 -16.16 -27.29
C CYS A 126 -9.19 -16.18 -25.75
N ALA A 127 -8.76 -15.09 -25.10
CA ALA A 127 -8.91 -14.88 -23.66
C ALA A 127 -10.28 -14.31 -23.25
N VAL A 128 -11.18 -14.06 -24.21
CA VAL A 128 -12.52 -13.53 -23.93
C VAL A 128 -13.39 -14.66 -23.35
N PRO A 129 -14.05 -14.45 -22.19
CA PRO A 129 -14.94 -15.45 -21.61
C PRO A 129 -16.00 -15.90 -22.62
N GLY A 130 -16.19 -17.22 -22.75
CA GLY A 130 -17.16 -17.81 -23.68
C GLY A 130 -16.73 -17.81 -25.15
N CYS A 131 -15.51 -17.40 -25.48
CA CYS A 131 -14.99 -17.45 -26.85
C CYS A 131 -13.93 -18.54 -27.01
N GLU A 132 -14.12 -19.42 -28.00
CA GLU A 132 -13.19 -20.51 -28.33
C GLU A 132 -12.36 -20.24 -29.60
N GLY A 133 -12.47 -19.01 -30.15
CA GLY A 133 -11.75 -18.63 -31.36
C GLY A 133 -10.23 -18.74 -31.20
N SER A 134 -9.55 -19.17 -32.26
CA SER A 134 -8.10 -19.19 -32.33
C SER A 134 -7.56 -17.80 -32.64
N LEU A 135 -6.34 -17.50 -32.18
CA LEU A 135 -5.69 -16.21 -32.43
C LEU A 135 -4.85 -16.30 -33.69
N ILE A 136 -5.23 -15.53 -34.72
CA ILE A 136 -4.57 -15.47 -36.02
C ILE A 136 -3.68 -14.23 -36.08
N GLU A 137 -2.46 -14.41 -36.57
CA GLU A 137 -1.50 -13.31 -36.73
C GLU A 137 -1.94 -12.30 -37.79
N LYS A 138 -1.49 -11.06 -37.59
CA LYS A 138 -1.76 -9.91 -38.45
C LYS A 138 -0.44 -9.29 -38.93
N GLN A 139 -0.56 -8.18 -39.66
CA GLN A 139 0.59 -7.47 -40.21
C GLN A 139 1.58 -7.05 -39.12
N HIS A 140 2.86 -7.27 -39.41
CA HIS A 140 3.97 -6.91 -38.55
C HIS A 140 4.01 -5.40 -38.29
N VAL A 141 4.28 -5.02 -37.05
CA VAL A 141 4.35 -3.63 -36.59
C VAL A 141 5.75 -3.37 -36.05
N LYS A 142 6.43 -2.34 -36.56
CA LYS A 142 7.67 -1.84 -35.96
C LYS A 142 7.38 -1.21 -34.59
N ALA A 143 8.14 -1.63 -33.59
CA ALA A 143 8.02 -1.18 -32.21
C ALA A 143 9.42 -0.94 -31.60
N ILE A 144 9.45 -0.32 -30.43
CA ILE A 144 10.69 -0.06 -29.69
C ILE A 144 10.61 -0.76 -28.33
N CYS A 145 11.67 -1.46 -27.96
CA CYS A 145 11.90 -1.98 -26.62
C CYS A 145 12.91 -1.09 -25.86
N TYR A 146 12.60 -0.75 -24.61
CA TYR A 146 13.52 -0.10 -23.69
C TYR A 146 14.24 -1.16 -22.85
N GLU A 147 15.55 -1.23 -22.99
CA GLU A 147 16.43 -2.18 -22.31
C GLU A 147 17.47 -1.49 -21.44
N MET A 148 18.24 -2.28 -20.68
CA MET A 148 19.35 -1.77 -19.88
C MET A 148 20.45 -1.11 -20.73
N THR A 149 20.59 -1.54 -21.99
CA THR A 149 21.58 -1.04 -22.95
C THR A 149 21.08 0.15 -23.77
N GLY A 150 19.79 0.50 -23.67
CA GLY A 150 19.18 1.60 -24.42
C GLY A 150 17.95 1.18 -25.22
N LEU A 151 17.74 1.83 -26.35
CA LEU A 151 16.61 1.56 -27.25
C LEU A 151 16.95 0.45 -28.23
N GLN A 152 16.04 -0.49 -28.41
CA GLN A 152 16.14 -1.54 -29.42
C GLN A 152 14.92 -1.53 -30.32
N ASP A 153 15.15 -1.51 -31.63
CA ASP A 153 14.08 -1.73 -32.61
C ASP A 153 13.68 -3.21 -32.63
N ILE A 154 12.37 -3.45 -32.62
CA ILE A 154 11.79 -4.79 -32.57
C ILE A 154 10.58 -4.87 -33.49
N ILE A 155 10.17 -6.09 -33.83
CA ILE A 155 8.95 -6.36 -34.58
C ILE A 155 7.92 -6.97 -33.64
N PHE A 156 6.74 -6.35 -33.57
CA PHE A 156 5.59 -6.90 -32.87
C PHE A 156 4.57 -7.42 -33.87
N VAL A 157 4.08 -8.65 -33.66
CA VAL A 157 3.05 -9.30 -34.48
C VAL A 157 1.73 -9.33 -33.71
N PRO A 158 0.76 -8.47 -34.04
CA PRO A 158 -0.57 -8.52 -33.42
C PRO A 158 -1.33 -9.77 -33.82
N LYS A 159 -2.28 -10.16 -32.96
CA LYS A 159 -3.21 -11.26 -33.25
C LYS A 159 -4.66 -10.78 -33.24
N GLN A 160 -5.53 -11.48 -33.94
CA GLN A 160 -6.97 -11.29 -33.90
C GLN A 160 -7.69 -12.62 -33.68
N CYS A 161 -8.74 -12.61 -32.87
CA CYS A 161 -9.62 -13.76 -32.71
C CYS A 161 -10.33 -14.12 -34.02
N SER A 162 -10.30 -15.40 -34.39
CA SER A 162 -10.94 -15.94 -35.60
C SER A 162 -12.46 -16.01 -35.53
N SER A 163 -13.04 -15.95 -34.32
CA SER A 163 -14.50 -15.98 -34.14
C SER A 163 -15.13 -14.68 -34.65
N ARG A 164 -16.05 -14.81 -35.61
CA ARG A 164 -16.75 -13.69 -36.27
C ARG A 164 -17.57 -12.84 -35.29
N THR A 165 -18.04 -13.42 -34.20
CA THR A 165 -18.82 -12.69 -33.17
C THR A 165 -17.92 -11.97 -32.16
N CYS A 166 -16.65 -12.39 -32.02
CA CYS A 166 -15.73 -11.82 -31.04
C CYS A 166 -14.79 -10.79 -31.66
N CYS A 167 -14.09 -11.14 -32.75
CA CYS A 167 -13.16 -10.28 -33.50
C CYS A 167 -12.13 -9.49 -32.66
N SER A 168 -11.89 -9.89 -31.41
CA SER A 168 -11.03 -9.16 -30.47
C SER A 168 -9.58 -9.12 -30.94
N THR A 169 -8.96 -7.94 -30.81
CA THR A 169 -7.59 -7.68 -31.24
C THR A 169 -6.62 -7.72 -30.06
N TYR A 170 -5.45 -8.32 -30.26
CA TYR A 170 -4.43 -8.57 -29.25
C TYR A 170 -3.14 -7.82 -29.58
N GLY A 171 -2.65 -7.10 -28.58
CA GLY A 171 -1.25 -6.73 -28.39
C GLY A 171 -0.40 -7.94 -27.98
N TYR A 172 0.86 -7.72 -27.62
CA TYR A 172 1.73 -8.78 -27.08
C TYR A 172 1.17 -9.35 -25.76
N ASN A 173 0.91 -8.49 -24.77
CA ASN A 173 0.45 -8.89 -23.44
C ASN A 173 -0.96 -8.41 -23.07
N PHE A 174 -1.67 -7.79 -24.02
CA PHE A 174 -2.99 -7.21 -23.76
C PHE A 174 -3.95 -7.46 -24.91
N ARG A 175 -5.25 -7.33 -24.64
CA ARG A 175 -6.30 -7.23 -25.65
C ARG A 175 -6.92 -5.84 -25.65
N TRP A 176 -7.42 -5.41 -26.80
CA TRP A 176 -8.20 -4.19 -26.92
C TRP A 176 -9.66 -4.46 -26.57
N LEU A 177 -10.23 -3.68 -25.64
CA LEU A 177 -11.65 -3.69 -25.32
C LEU A 177 -12.11 -2.27 -25.01
N ASN A 178 -13.10 -1.75 -25.75
CA ASN A 178 -13.71 -0.43 -25.50
C ASN A 178 -12.67 0.70 -25.33
N GLY A 179 -11.69 0.77 -26.24
CA GLY A 179 -10.62 1.77 -26.19
C GLY A 179 -9.54 1.53 -25.12
N SER A 180 -9.67 0.47 -24.33
CA SER A 180 -8.76 0.13 -23.23
C SER A 180 -7.91 -1.10 -23.54
N LYS A 181 -6.69 -1.13 -23.01
CA LYS A 181 -5.76 -2.27 -23.12
C LYS A 181 -5.86 -3.11 -21.86
N ILE A 182 -6.44 -4.30 -21.96
CA ILE A 182 -6.64 -5.19 -20.81
C ILE A 182 -5.58 -6.29 -20.83
N ASN A 183 -4.85 -6.47 -19.73
CA ASN A 183 -3.86 -7.54 -19.60
C ASN A 183 -4.48 -8.92 -19.83
N VAL A 184 -3.76 -9.79 -20.55
CA VAL A 184 -4.20 -11.17 -20.80
C VAL A 184 -3.18 -12.22 -20.35
N LEU A 185 -1.98 -11.82 -19.94
CA LEU A 185 -0.88 -12.73 -19.59
C LEU A 185 -0.64 -12.83 -18.08
N ASN A 186 -0.07 -13.95 -17.67
CA ASN A 186 0.58 -14.16 -16.37
C ASN A 186 2.03 -13.68 -16.44
N VAL A 187 2.66 -13.43 -15.29
CA VAL A 187 4.11 -13.09 -15.22
C VAL A 187 4.98 -14.20 -15.83
N GLU A 188 4.57 -15.46 -15.70
CA GLU A 188 5.28 -16.62 -16.25
C GLU A 188 5.16 -16.74 -17.78
N ASP A 189 4.16 -16.10 -18.39
CA ASP A 189 3.94 -16.18 -19.85
C ASP A 189 4.87 -15.23 -20.64
N PHE A 190 5.60 -14.34 -19.95
CA PHE A 190 6.56 -13.42 -20.56
C PHE A 190 7.88 -14.13 -20.87
N LYS A 191 7.85 -15.08 -21.81
CA LYS A 191 9.01 -15.90 -22.18
C LYS A 191 10.20 -15.10 -22.70
N ASP A 192 9.92 -13.95 -23.31
CA ASP A 192 10.94 -13.09 -23.91
C ASP A 192 11.37 -11.94 -22.98
N ASP A 193 10.99 -11.98 -21.69
CA ASP A 193 11.34 -10.98 -20.68
C ASP A 193 11.00 -9.52 -21.08
N VAL A 194 9.96 -9.30 -21.90
CA VAL A 194 9.52 -7.96 -22.34
C VAL A 194 8.04 -7.71 -22.04
N ILE A 195 7.68 -6.53 -21.58
CA ILE A 195 6.30 -6.10 -21.32
C ILE A 195 5.95 -4.89 -22.19
N PHE A 196 4.82 -4.93 -22.90
CA PHE A 196 4.34 -3.78 -23.67
C PHE A 196 3.40 -2.90 -22.85
N ALA A 197 3.78 -1.62 -22.71
CA ALA A 197 2.95 -0.57 -22.16
C ALA A 197 2.04 0.08 -23.24
N SER A 198 2.39 -0.07 -24.51
CA SER A 198 1.57 0.33 -25.66
C SER A 198 1.82 -0.61 -26.84
N ALA A 199 1.02 -0.54 -27.90
CA ALA A 199 1.20 -1.38 -29.09
C ALA A 199 2.57 -1.22 -29.79
N LYS A 200 3.30 -0.12 -29.56
CA LYS A 200 4.59 0.16 -30.19
C LYS A 200 5.74 0.34 -29.22
N LYS A 201 5.50 0.20 -27.91
CA LYS A 201 6.51 0.48 -26.87
C LYS A 201 6.50 -0.60 -25.80
N GLY A 202 7.59 -1.35 -25.75
CA GLY A 202 7.87 -2.40 -24.76
C GLY A 202 9.04 -2.05 -23.85
N PHE A 203 9.14 -2.73 -22.72
CA PHE A 203 10.21 -2.59 -21.75
C PHE A 203 10.68 -3.97 -21.33
N SER A 204 11.98 -4.19 -21.28
CA SER A 204 12.51 -5.41 -20.69
C SER A 204 12.15 -5.48 -19.19
N ILE A 205 11.85 -6.67 -18.70
CA ILE A 205 11.57 -6.94 -17.29
C ILE A 205 12.81 -6.65 -16.44
N GLN A 206 14.01 -6.93 -16.96
CA GLN A 206 15.26 -6.58 -16.29
C GLN A 206 15.37 -5.07 -16.02
N TYR A 207 15.07 -4.25 -17.04
CA TYR A 207 15.03 -2.80 -16.91
C TYR A 207 14.02 -2.35 -15.84
N LEU A 208 12.80 -2.89 -15.87
CA LEU A 208 11.76 -2.54 -14.90
C LEU A 208 12.13 -2.96 -13.47
N ARG A 209 12.73 -4.15 -13.28
CA ARG A 209 13.23 -4.62 -11.96
C ARG A 209 14.33 -3.71 -11.42
N TYR A 210 15.27 -3.29 -12.27
CA TYR A 210 16.31 -2.36 -11.87
C TYR A 210 15.72 -1.02 -11.41
N HIS A 211 14.76 -0.48 -12.17
CA HIS A 211 14.10 0.78 -11.81
C HIS A 211 13.16 0.67 -10.60
N GLU A 212 12.54 -0.49 -10.35
CA GLU A 212 11.84 -0.82 -9.11
C GLU A 212 12.79 -0.74 -7.90
N GLU A 213 13.97 -1.36 -7.99
CA GLU A 213 14.99 -1.29 -6.92
C GLU A 213 15.51 0.14 -6.72
N LEU A 214 15.73 0.89 -7.80
CA LEU A 214 16.10 2.30 -7.72
C LEU A 214 14.99 3.13 -7.07
N LEU A 215 13.71 2.85 -7.34
CA LEU A 215 12.61 3.53 -6.70
C LEU A 215 12.57 3.23 -5.19
N PHE A 216 12.89 1.99 -4.78
CA PHE A 216 12.89 1.59 -3.39
C PHE A 216 14.10 2.12 -2.59
N ARG A 217 15.30 1.99 -3.16
CA ARG A 217 16.58 2.30 -2.48
C ARG A 217 17.10 3.70 -2.77
N GLY A 218 16.82 4.18 -3.97
CA GLY A 218 17.35 5.43 -4.49
C GLY A 218 16.69 6.61 -3.82
N ARG A 219 17.46 7.34 -3.00
CA ARG A 219 17.14 8.73 -2.61
C ARG A 219 17.42 9.68 -3.78
N VAL A 220 17.09 9.27 -5.00
CA VAL A 220 17.46 10.00 -6.20
C VAL A 220 16.46 11.14 -6.39
N SER A 221 16.99 12.37 -6.44
CA SER A 221 16.14 13.53 -6.72
C SER A 221 15.50 13.37 -8.10
N ILE A 222 14.26 13.84 -8.27
CA ILE A 222 13.60 13.84 -9.59
C ILE A 222 14.46 14.54 -10.63
N ARG A 223 15.16 15.63 -10.27
CA ARG A 223 16.05 16.35 -11.19
C ARG A 223 17.16 15.46 -11.74
N ALA A 224 17.72 14.57 -10.92
CA ALA A 224 18.74 13.63 -11.37
C ALA A 224 18.15 12.54 -12.28
N ILE A 225 16.92 12.08 -11.98
CA ILE A 225 16.19 11.13 -12.85
C ILE A 225 15.85 11.80 -14.20
N GLU A 226 15.34 13.03 -14.18
CA GLU A 226 15.00 13.81 -15.37
C GLU A 226 16.24 14.13 -16.20
N GLN A 227 17.35 14.51 -15.56
CA GLN A 227 18.62 14.73 -16.24
C GLN A 227 19.13 13.44 -16.90
N ALA A 228 19.03 12.29 -16.22
CA ALA A 228 19.40 11.00 -16.80
C ALA A 228 18.50 10.63 -17.99
N TYR A 229 17.19 10.90 -17.91
CA TYR A 229 16.29 10.68 -19.04
C TYR A 229 16.59 11.63 -20.20
N LYS A 230 16.89 12.90 -19.91
CA LYS A 230 17.32 13.87 -20.92
C LYS A 230 18.62 13.43 -21.60
N SER A 231 19.61 12.94 -20.85
CA SER A 231 20.89 12.51 -21.43
C SER A 231 20.81 11.21 -22.24
N VAL A 232 19.86 10.32 -21.95
CA VAL A 232 19.74 9.01 -22.63
C VAL A 232 18.70 9.03 -23.75
N PHE A 233 17.61 9.79 -23.58
CA PHE A 233 16.45 9.79 -24.49
C PHE A 233 16.14 11.16 -25.10
N GLY A 234 16.85 12.22 -24.72
CA GLY A 234 16.79 13.50 -25.42
C GLY A 234 17.55 13.43 -26.73
N ASN A 235 16.97 13.93 -27.82
CA ASN A 235 17.69 14.16 -29.08
C ASN A 235 18.40 15.52 -29.02
N ASP A 236 19.63 15.68 -29.50
CA ASP A 236 20.43 16.93 -29.40
C ASP A 236 19.87 18.19 -30.13
N SER A 237 18.59 18.25 -30.49
CA SER A 237 17.98 19.39 -31.18
C SER A 237 17.42 20.42 -30.20
N GLU A 238 17.97 21.64 -30.22
CA GLU A 238 17.73 22.79 -29.33
C GLU A 238 16.29 23.37 -29.30
N ASP A 239 15.29 22.72 -29.90
CA ASP A 239 13.92 23.26 -29.98
C ASP A 239 13.03 22.81 -28.81
N ASP A 240 12.12 23.71 -28.39
CA ASP A 240 11.13 23.56 -27.30
C ASP A 240 10.26 22.27 -27.33
N ALA A 241 10.33 21.47 -28.41
CA ALA A 241 9.78 20.11 -28.50
C ALA A 241 10.44 19.10 -27.53
N HIS A 242 11.54 19.48 -26.90
CA HIS A 242 12.34 18.64 -26.01
C HIS A 242 11.64 18.20 -24.71
N ASP A 243 10.86 19.10 -24.10
CA ASP A 243 10.19 18.82 -22.81
C ASP A 243 8.99 17.87 -23.00
N ASP A 244 8.33 17.87 -24.16
CA ASP A 244 7.21 16.99 -24.48
C ASP A 244 7.64 15.53 -24.70
N VAL A 245 8.81 15.31 -25.31
CA VAL A 245 9.37 13.96 -25.52
C VAL A 245 9.75 13.31 -24.18
N VAL A 246 10.42 14.06 -23.31
CA VAL A 246 10.84 13.57 -21.99
C VAL A 246 9.64 13.37 -21.08
N SER A 247 8.65 14.28 -21.13
CA SER A 247 7.37 14.15 -20.42
C SER A 247 6.58 12.92 -20.90
N GLY A 248 6.53 12.70 -22.22
CA GLY A 248 5.91 11.53 -22.84
C GLY A 248 6.57 10.23 -22.42
N PHE A 249 7.91 10.16 -22.45
CA PHE A 249 8.65 9.00 -21.96
C PHE A 249 8.44 8.78 -20.46
N ARG A 250 8.49 9.84 -19.63
CA ARG A 250 8.26 9.75 -18.19
C ARG A 250 6.90 9.13 -17.87
N LYS A 251 5.84 9.56 -18.56
CA LYS A 251 4.50 8.98 -18.40
C LYS A 251 4.49 7.51 -18.80
N LEU A 252 5.08 7.18 -19.95
CA LEU A 252 5.14 5.81 -20.47
C LEU A 252 5.92 4.87 -19.54
N HIS A 253 7.10 5.30 -19.08
CA HIS A 253 7.95 4.60 -18.12
C HIS A 253 7.22 4.35 -16.80
N GLN A 254 6.55 5.37 -16.26
CA GLN A 254 5.72 5.20 -15.06
C GLN A 254 4.60 4.18 -15.29
N THR A 255 3.91 4.25 -16.43
CA THR A 255 2.87 3.26 -16.78
C THR A 255 3.43 1.84 -16.86
N ALA A 256 4.59 1.65 -17.50
CA ALA A 256 5.25 0.35 -17.57
C ALA A 256 5.65 -0.18 -16.18
N LEU A 257 6.27 0.65 -15.35
CA LEU A 257 6.70 0.28 -14.01
C LEU A 257 5.51 -0.09 -13.11
N PHE A 258 4.46 0.74 -13.10
CA PHE A 258 3.25 0.47 -12.32
C PHE A 258 2.53 -0.78 -12.80
N TYR A 259 2.42 -0.97 -14.12
CA TYR A 259 1.83 -2.17 -14.68
C TYR A 259 2.60 -3.42 -14.29
N PHE A 260 3.94 -3.40 -14.38
CA PHE A 260 4.77 -4.53 -13.97
C PHE A 260 4.62 -4.88 -12.49
N VAL A 261 4.68 -3.88 -11.61
CA VAL A 261 4.52 -4.11 -10.16
C VAL A 261 3.09 -4.59 -9.85
N ALA A 262 2.07 -3.94 -10.42
CA ALA A 262 0.67 -4.34 -10.24
C ALA A 262 0.41 -5.76 -10.74
N LEU A 263 0.99 -6.15 -11.88
CA LEU A 263 0.86 -7.48 -12.45
C LEU A 263 1.37 -8.56 -11.50
N ARG A 264 2.54 -8.35 -10.89
CA ARG A 264 3.13 -9.29 -9.92
C ARG A 264 2.28 -9.39 -8.65
N GLU A 265 1.86 -8.25 -8.09
CA GLU A 265 1.09 -8.23 -6.85
C GLU A 265 -0.34 -8.77 -7.05
N PHE A 266 -0.99 -8.44 -8.17
CA PHE A 266 -2.37 -8.86 -8.45
C PHE A 266 -2.45 -10.28 -9.01
N GLN A 267 -1.35 -10.88 -9.47
CA GLN A 267 -1.35 -12.29 -9.85
C GLN A 267 -1.67 -13.19 -8.66
N VAL A 268 -1.09 -12.89 -7.49
CA VAL A 268 -1.34 -13.64 -6.23
C VAL A 268 -2.81 -13.57 -5.81
N LEU A 269 -3.47 -12.46 -6.15
CA LEU A 269 -4.89 -12.21 -5.88
C LEU A 269 -5.82 -12.62 -7.05
N ASN A 270 -5.28 -13.27 -8.09
CA ASN A 270 -6.05 -13.59 -9.30
C ASN A 270 -6.73 -12.37 -9.98
N LEU A 271 -6.30 -11.14 -9.67
CA LEU A 271 -6.84 -9.88 -10.19
C LEU A 271 -6.12 -9.41 -11.47
N ARG A 272 -5.05 -10.09 -11.89
CA ARG A 272 -4.24 -9.69 -13.07
C ARG A 272 -5.03 -9.47 -14.37
N LYS A 273 -6.17 -10.17 -14.58
CA LYS A 273 -7.01 -10.02 -15.77
C LYS A 273 -7.89 -8.78 -15.74
N THR A 274 -7.97 -8.09 -14.59
CA THR A 274 -8.69 -6.83 -14.43
C THR A 274 -7.80 -5.62 -14.68
N LEU A 275 -6.49 -5.83 -14.91
CA LEU A 275 -5.53 -4.75 -15.14
C LEU A 275 -5.77 -4.07 -16.48
N VAL A 276 -6.04 -2.77 -16.43
CA VAL A 276 -6.07 -1.90 -17.60
C VAL A 276 -4.74 -1.16 -17.69
N ILE A 277 -4.00 -1.33 -18.78
CA ILE A 277 -2.72 -0.64 -18.97
C ILE A 277 -2.99 0.86 -19.17
N ASP A 278 -2.26 1.71 -18.45
CA ASP A 278 -2.50 3.15 -18.25
C ASP A 278 -3.63 3.47 -17.25
N ASP A 279 -4.28 2.47 -16.64
CA ASP A 279 -5.19 2.61 -15.48
C ASP A 279 -5.18 1.35 -14.61
N GLU A 280 -4.00 1.00 -14.10
CA GLU A 280 -3.71 -0.35 -13.61
C GLU A 280 -4.41 -0.66 -12.29
N ILE A 281 -4.71 0.37 -11.51
CA ILE A 281 -5.17 0.25 -10.13
C ILE A 281 -6.59 0.82 -10.03
N SER A 282 -7.59 -0.06 -10.11
CA SER A 282 -8.98 0.27 -9.80
C SER A 282 -9.20 0.40 -8.28
N ASN A 283 -10.27 1.08 -7.87
CA ASN A 283 -10.67 1.17 -6.46
C ASN A 283 -10.92 -0.23 -5.86
N ALA A 284 -11.63 -1.09 -6.57
CA ALA A 284 -11.94 -2.45 -6.12
C ALA A 284 -10.67 -3.29 -5.93
N SER A 285 -9.76 -3.28 -6.91
CA SER A 285 -8.49 -4.03 -6.79
C SER A 285 -7.59 -3.49 -5.68
N LEU A 286 -7.59 -2.17 -5.48
CA LEU A 286 -6.82 -1.54 -4.40
C LEU A 286 -7.36 -1.92 -3.02
N GLU A 287 -8.69 -1.99 -2.84
CA GLU A 287 -9.30 -2.38 -1.58
C GLU A 287 -8.95 -3.83 -1.20
N VAL A 288 -8.99 -4.74 -2.17
CA VAL A 288 -8.57 -6.14 -1.98
C VAL A 288 -7.08 -6.21 -1.65
N TYR A 289 -6.24 -5.49 -2.39
CA TYR A 289 -4.78 -5.47 -2.14
C TYR A 289 -4.42 -4.85 -0.79
N GLN A 290 -5.11 -3.80 -0.36
CA GLN A 290 -4.91 -3.21 0.96
C GLN A 290 -5.29 -4.20 2.07
N SER A 291 -6.41 -4.92 1.90
CA SER A 291 -6.82 -5.96 2.84
C SER A 291 -5.75 -7.04 2.93
N TYR A 292 -5.29 -7.56 1.79
CA TYR A 292 -4.22 -8.55 1.69
C TYR A 292 -2.92 -8.10 2.37
N CYS A 293 -2.53 -6.84 2.14
CA CYS A 293 -1.36 -6.25 2.81
C CYS A 293 -1.50 -6.34 4.32
N HIS A 294 -2.61 -5.86 4.88
CA HIS A 294 -2.82 -5.77 6.33
C HIS A 294 -2.98 -7.14 7.01
N SER A 295 -3.51 -8.12 6.29
CA SER A 295 -3.86 -9.42 6.85
C SER A 295 -2.83 -10.52 6.60
N SER A 296 -2.04 -10.40 5.54
CA SER A 296 -1.10 -11.46 5.10
C SER A 296 0.33 -10.96 5.01
N LEU A 297 0.59 -9.83 4.34
CA LEU A 297 1.96 -9.40 4.02
C LEU A 297 2.65 -8.62 5.14
N PHE A 298 1.90 -7.77 5.84
CA PHE A 298 2.43 -6.92 6.91
C PHE A 298 2.65 -7.68 8.22
N PRO A 299 1.71 -8.54 8.68
CA PRO A 299 1.90 -9.28 9.91
C PRO A 299 3.19 -10.10 9.90
N PRO A 300 3.91 -10.21 11.03
CA PRO A 300 4.98 -11.19 11.16
C PRO A 300 4.39 -12.60 11.17
N GLU A 301 5.21 -13.60 10.79
CA GLU A 301 4.82 -15.02 10.80
C GLU A 301 4.22 -15.43 12.16
N ASN A 302 4.88 -15.06 13.25
CA ASN A 302 4.39 -15.32 14.61
C ASN A 302 3.69 -14.10 15.21
N ARG A 303 2.42 -13.91 14.88
CA ARG A 303 1.56 -12.81 15.35
C ARG A 303 1.42 -12.71 16.87
N LYS A 304 1.61 -13.81 17.62
CA LYS A 304 1.55 -13.82 19.10
C LYS A 304 2.71 -13.05 19.75
N THR A 305 3.77 -12.76 19.00
CA THR A 305 4.93 -11.99 19.50
C THR A 305 4.62 -10.51 19.64
N VAL A 306 3.66 -9.99 18.86
CA VAL A 306 3.27 -8.58 18.89
C VAL A 306 2.42 -8.31 20.14
N LYS A 307 3.03 -7.64 21.11
CA LYS A 307 2.39 -7.27 22.39
C LYS A 307 2.14 -5.76 22.53
N VAL A 308 2.85 -4.97 21.73
CA VAL A 308 2.82 -3.51 21.72
C VAL A 308 2.73 -3.06 20.27
N LEU A 309 1.88 -2.06 20.00
CA LEU A 309 1.90 -1.32 18.75
C LEU A 309 2.16 0.17 19.04
N VAL A 310 2.83 0.83 18.10
CA VAL A 310 2.99 2.28 18.08
C VAL A 310 2.21 2.82 16.88
N GLY A 311 1.42 3.86 17.07
CA GLY A 311 0.69 4.55 16.01
C GLY A 311 1.12 6.01 15.87
N ASP A 312 1.19 6.52 14.64
CA ASP A 312 1.48 7.93 14.35
C ASP A 312 0.86 8.35 13.01
N GLY A 313 0.58 9.64 12.85
CA GLY A 313 0.10 10.24 11.61
C GLY A 313 1.18 11.08 10.91
N HIS A 314 1.17 11.07 9.58
CA HIS A 314 2.11 11.82 8.78
C HIS A 314 1.43 12.58 7.65
N LEU A 315 1.80 13.84 7.49
CA LEU A 315 1.12 14.76 6.58
C LEU A 315 1.90 15.04 5.29
N SER A 316 3.13 14.56 5.09
CA SER A 316 3.90 14.93 3.87
C SER A 316 3.53 14.12 2.62
N LEU A 317 3.10 12.88 2.81
CA LEU A 317 2.63 11.99 1.74
C LEU A 317 1.13 12.16 1.59
N LYS A 318 0.66 12.76 0.50
CA LYS A 318 -0.77 13.07 0.32
C LYS A 318 -1.26 12.53 -1.02
N PRO A 319 -1.98 11.39 -1.05
CA PRO A 319 -2.69 10.99 -2.25
C PRO A 319 -3.69 12.09 -2.66
N ARG A 320 -3.81 12.29 -3.97
CA ARG A 320 -4.87 13.11 -4.57
C ARG A 320 -6.23 12.50 -4.24
N GLY A 321 -7.18 13.33 -3.84
CA GLY A 321 -8.56 12.92 -3.60
C GLY A 321 -9.28 12.62 -4.91
N GLU A 322 -10.24 11.70 -4.88
CA GLU A 322 -11.03 11.26 -6.04
C GLU A 322 -11.96 12.39 -6.57
N ASP A 323 -12.32 13.36 -5.71
CA ASP A 323 -13.27 14.45 -6.03
C ASP A 323 -12.65 15.86 -6.08
N GLY A 324 -11.34 15.98 -6.30
CA GLY A 324 -10.74 17.30 -6.51
C GLY A 324 -11.18 17.84 -7.88
N PRO A 325 -11.84 19.02 -8.00
CA PRO A 325 -12.41 19.45 -9.27
C PRO A 325 -11.33 19.51 -10.37
N MET A 326 -11.51 18.70 -11.41
CA MET A 326 -10.82 18.80 -12.70
C MET A 326 -11.45 19.95 -13.51
N LYS A 327 -11.21 21.19 -13.09
CA LYS A 327 -11.39 22.34 -13.99
C LYS A 327 -10.20 23.28 -13.86
N ARG A 328 -9.39 23.35 -14.91
CA ARG A 328 -8.71 24.59 -15.31
C ARG A 328 -9.79 25.47 -15.93
N ALA A 329 -10.31 26.44 -15.18
CA ALA A 329 -10.93 27.68 -15.68
C ALA A 329 -11.44 28.49 -14.48
N GLY A 330 -10.92 29.71 -14.33
CA GLY A 330 -11.47 30.73 -13.43
C GLY A 330 -10.79 30.85 -12.07
N ARG A 331 -10.45 32.09 -11.72
CA ARG A 331 -9.92 32.53 -10.42
C ARG A 331 -10.86 32.08 -9.29
N PRO A 332 -10.35 31.44 -8.21
CA PRO A 332 -11.18 31.04 -7.07
C PRO A 332 -11.90 32.25 -6.43
N ARG A 333 -13.19 32.10 -6.12
CA ARG A 333 -13.93 33.09 -5.32
C ARG A 333 -13.43 33.04 -3.86
N VAL A 334 -13.29 34.22 -3.26
CA VAL A 334 -12.50 34.49 -2.04
C VAL A 334 -13.01 33.82 -0.75
N HIS A 335 -14.19 33.18 -0.72
CA HIS A 335 -14.81 32.78 0.55
C HIS A 335 -15.49 31.39 0.63
N SER A 336 -15.23 30.44 -0.25
CA SER A 336 -15.54 29.02 0.03
C SER A 336 -14.23 28.26 0.25
N LYS A 337 -14.07 27.61 1.42
CA LYS A 337 -13.01 26.62 1.64
C LYS A 337 -13.24 25.48 0.65
N VAL A 338 -12.62 25.57 -0.52
CA VAL A 338 -12.60 24.48 -1.49
C VAL A 338 -12.02 23.26 -0.76
N PRO A 339 -12.72 22.11 -0.72
CA PRO A 339 -12.19 20.88 -0.17
C PRO A 339 -10.80 20.63 -0.76
N SER A 340 -9.83 20.30 0.09
CA SER A 340 -8.47 20.09 -0.37
C SER A 340 -8.48 18.97 -1.42
N LYS A 341 -7.89 19.20 -2.60
CA LYS A 341 -7.74 18.18 -3.66
C LYS A 341 -6.86 16.98 -3.24
N TYR A 342 -6.37 16.99 -2.00
CA TYR A 342 -5.46 16.03 -1.44
C TYR A 342 -5.99 15.58 -0.08
N SER A 343 -5.76 14.30 0.22
CA SER A 343 -5.87 13.78 1.58
C SER A 343 -4.97 14.54 2.56
N LYS A 344 -5.18 14.30 3.86
CA LYS A 344 -4.35 14.85 4.93
C LYS A 344 -3.14 13.99 5.26
N GLY A 345 -3.05 12.78 4.72
CA GLY A 345 -1.83 12.00 4.67
C GLY A 345 -2.07 10.55 5.03
N TRP A 346 -1.22 9.99 5.89
CA TRP A 346 -1.28 8.58 6.28
C TRP A 346 -1.19 8.40 7.79
N PHE A 347 -1.95 7.44 8.31
CA PHE A 347 -1.79 6.94 9.67
C PHE A 347 -1.16 5.54 9.60
N MET A 348 -0.11 5.33 10.38
CA MET A 348 0.68 4.09 10.36
C MET A 348 0.77 3.50 11.75
N MET A 349 0.66 2.17 11.82
CA MET A 349 0.97 1.41 13.02
C MET A 349 2.13 0.47 12.77
N CYS A 350 3.03 0.37 13.73
CA CYS A 350 4.23 -0.47 13.64
C CYS A 350 4.41 -1.31 14.90
N ASP A 351 5.04 -2.48 14.74
CA ASP A 351 5.62 -3.23 15.85
C ASP A 351 6.98 -2.58 16.20
N PRO A 352 7.11 -1.97 17.38
CA PRO A 352 8.32 -1.25 17.77
C PRO A 352 9.52 -2.15 18.09
N ASN A 353 9.33 -3.47 18.21
CA ASN A 353 10.43 -4.39 18.50
C ASN A 353 11.16 -4.81 17.22
N THR A 354 10.39 -5.10 16.17
CA THR A 354 10.92 -5.53 14.88
C THR A 354 11.13 -4.36 13.92
N GLY A 355 10.37 -3.29 14.07
CA GLY A 355 10.32 -2.20 13.10
C GLY A 355 9.33 -2.43 11.96
N ARG A 356 8.59 -3.54 11.96
CA ARG A 356 7.61 -3.83 10.90
C ARG A 356 6.43 -2.88 10.93
N ILE A 357 5.98 -2.48 9.75
CA ILE A 357 4.68 -1.82 9.51
C ILE A 357 3.60 -2.89 9.61
N ILE A 358 2.55 -2.59 10.38
CA ILE A 358 1.43 -3.49 10.68
C ILE A 358 0.14 -3.02 10.00
N SER A 359 -0.08 -1.70 9.94
CA SER A 359 -1.24 -1.11 9.28
C SER A 359 -0.87 0.26 8.71
N LEU A 360 -1.44 0.60 7.57
CA LEU A 360 -1.24 1.87 6.91
C LEU A 360 -2.54 2.31 6.22
N ILE A 361 -3.13 3.42 6.68
CA ILE A 361 -4.41 3.92 6.16
C ILE A 361 -4.29 5.39 5.74
N VAL A 362 -5.07 5.79 4.75
CA VAL A 362 -5.16 7.18 4.31
C VAL A 362 -5.98 7.99 5.30
N MET A 363 -5.48 9.17 5.67
CA MET A 363 -6.22 10.15 6.47
C MET A 363 -6.87 11.17 5.53
N HIS A 364 -8.20 11.15 5.44
CA HIS A 364 -8.95 12.11 4.63
C HIS A 364 -9.19 13.43 5.38
N GLU A 365 -9.29 13.34 6.70
CA GLU A 365 -9.30 14.47 7.63
C GLU A 365 -7.99 14.51 8.42
N PRO A 366 -7.66 15.62 9.11
CA PRO A 366 -6.54 15.61 10.04
C PRO A 366 -6.69 14.44 10.99
N GLU A 367 -5.55 13.84 11.37
CA GLU A 367 -5.49 12.70 12.26
C GLU A 367 -6.51 12.84 13.40
N ASN A 368 -7.38 11.85 13.58
CA ASN A 368 -8.47 11.86 14.54
C ASN A 368 -8.67 10.46 15.15
N ASN A 369 -9.53 10.35 16.16
CA ASN A 369 -9.76 9.08 16.84
C ASN A 369 -10.38 8.01 15.92
N ASP A 370 -11.16 8.41 14.92
CA ASP A 370 -11.80 7.48 13.97
C ASP A 370 -10.78 6.78 13.08
N HIS A 371 -9.75 7.50 12.61
CA HIS A 371 -8.63 6.91 11.87
C HIS A 371 -7.88 5.89 12.73
N VAL A 372 -7.62 6.21 14.00
CA VAL A 372 -6.95 5.29 14.92
C VAL A 372 -7.79 4.04 15.16
N LEU A 373 -9.09 4.21 15.43
CA LEU A 373 -10.04 3.11 15.63
C LEU A 373 -10.17 2.23 14.40
N GLY A 374 -10.33 2.82 13.22
CA GLY A 374 -10.41 2.08 11.96
C GLY A 374 -9.14 1.27 11.69
N SER A 375 -7.96 1.85 11.96
CA SER A 375 -6.68 1.18 11.83
C SER A 375 -6.55 0.00 12.80
N LEU A 376 -6.90 0.19 14.08
CA LEU A 376 -6.88 -0.87 15.09
C LEU A 376 -7.89 -1.97 14.79
N ASN A 377 -9.15 -1.63 14.51
CA ASN A 377 -10.20 -2.61 14.20
C ASN A 377 -9.83 -3.49 13.00
N GLY A 378 -9.16 -2.92 12.00
CA GLY A 378 -8.75 -3.67 10.80
C GLY A 378 -7.73 -4.79 11.08
N VAL A 379 -6.95 -4.69 12.17
CA VAL A 379 -5.81 -5.61 12.41
C VAL A 379 -5.77 -6.23 13.81
N LEU A 380 -6.51 -5.72 14.79
CA LEU A 380 -6.41 -6.14 16.19
C LEU A 380 -6.69 -7.64 16.37
N TRP A 381 -7.66 -8.16 15.62
CA TRP A 381 -8.05 -9.57 15.62
C TRP A 381 -6.90 -10.52 15.21
N LEU A 382 -5.89 -10.03 14.49
CA LEU A 382 -4.70 -10.79 14.09
C LEU A 382 -3.72 -11.00 15.25
N TYR A 383 -3.77 -10.15 16.28
CA TYR A 383 -2.75 -10.04 17.33
C TYR A 383 -3.33 -10.33 18.71
N PRO A 384 -3.61 -11.60 19.07
CA PRO A 384 -4.33 -11.94 20.29
C PRO A 384 -3.60 -11.59 21.60
N LYS A 385 -2.30 -11.28 21.54
CA LYS A 385 -1.48 -10.87 22.69
C LYS A 385 -1.17 -9.38 22.72
N LEU A 386 -1.73 -8.60 21.81
CA LEU A 386 -1.56 -7.15 21.78
C LEU A 386 -2.37 -6.52 22.92
N LYS A 387 -1.64 -6.01 23.94
CA LYS A 387 -2.23 -5.43 25.17
C LYS A 387 -1.89 -3.96 25.37
N THR A 388 -1.04 -3.40 24.52
CA THR A 388 -0.50 -2.05 24.68
C THR A 388 -0.50 -1.31 23.36
N PHE A 389 -1.05 -0.09 23.38
CA PHE A 389 -0.99 0.83 22.25
C PHE A 389 -0.32 2.14 22.68
N VAL A 390 0.69 2.55 21.92
CA VAL A 390 1.46 3.77 22.13
C VAL A 390 1.08 4.78 21.05
N TYR A 391 0.68 5.98 21.46
CA TYR A 391 0.15 6.99 20.55
C TYR A 391 0.29 8.39 21.15
N ASP A 392 0.77 9.35 20.36
CA ASP A 392 1.06 10.73 20.78
C ASP A 392 -0.13 11.42 21.46
N ARG A 393 -1.36 11.12 20.99
CA ARG A 393 -2.61 11.69 21.51
C ARG A 393 -3.39 10.71 22.39
N ALA A 394 -2.69 9.85 23.12
CA ALA A 394 -3.31 8.83 23.96
C ALA A 394 -4.33 9.38 24.97
N CYS A 395 -4.11 10.51 25.69
CA CYS A 395 -5.10 10.97 26.69
C CYS A 395 -6.48 11.27 26.06
N SER A 396 -6.54 11.84 24.85
CA SER A 396 -7.81 12.09 24.16
C SER A 396 -8.41 10.83 23.55
N PHE A 397 -7.56 9.86 23.20
CA PHE A 397 -8.00 8.59 22.63
C PHE A 397 -8.54 7.62 23.68
N VAL A 398 -7.98 7.55 24.90
CA VAL A 398 -8.38 6.57 25.93
C VAL A 398 -9.88 6.62 26.23
N LYS A 399 -10.44 7.81 26.42
CA LYS A 399 -11.88 7.97 26.69
C LYS A 399 -12.74 7.43 25.53
N PHE A 400 -12.30 7.69 24.30
CA PHE A 400 -12.95 7.22 23.10
C PHE A 400 -12.79 5.70 22.93
N ALA A 401 -11.61 5.16 23.20
CA ALA A 401 -11.35 3.72 23.08
C ALA A 401 -12.18 2.91 24.08
N ASN A 402 -12.32 3.38 25.32
CA ASN A 402 -13.10 2.70 26.36
C ASN A 402 -14.60 2.61 26.06
N SER A 403 -15.14 3.43 25.14
CA SER A 403 -16.53 3.31 24.70
C SER A 403 -16.72 2.32 23.55
N HIS A 404 -15.65 1.68 23.05
CA HIS A 404 -15.68 0.78 21.91
C HIS A 404 -15.20 -0.62 22.30
N THR A 405 -16.15 -1.54 22.45
CA THR A 405 -15.86 -2.94 22.84
C THR A 405 -14.91 -3.68 21.89
N ALA A 406 -14.73 -3.17 20.66
CA ALA A 406 -13.76 -3.72 19.72
C ALA A 406 -12.31 -3.58 20.21
N LEU A 407 -12.02 -2.64 21.12
CA LEU A 407 -10.68 -2.37 21.62
C LEU A 407 -10.41 -2.93 23.03
N ASP A 408 -11.34 -3.72 23.60
CA ASP A 408 -11.25 -4.26 24.97
C ASP A 408 -9.99 -5.10 25.20
N GLN A 409 -9.39 -5.64 24.14
CA GLN A 409 -8.13 -6.38 24.21
C GLN A 409 -6.94 -5.50 24.65
N ILE A 410 -6.99 -4.20 24.37
CA ILE A 410 -5.90 -3.27 24.68
C ILE A 410 -6.08 -2.73 26.09
N GLU A 411 -5.29 -3.27 27.02
CA GLU A 411 -5.33 -2.91 28.43
C GLU A 411 -4.61 -1.57 28.73
N ASN A 412 -3.61 -1.20 27.92
CA ASN A 412 -2.73 -0.08 28.21
C ASN A 412 -2.63 0.88 27.02
N TYR A 413 -3.03 2.13 27.24
CA TYR A 413 -2.83 3.23 26.30
C TYR A 413 -1.83 4.22 26.88
N MET A 414 -0.82 4.61 26.11
CA MET A 414 0.20 5.54 26.59
C MET A 414 0.73 6.46 25.50
N VAL A 415 1.21 7.64 25.91
CA VAL A 415 2.00 8.50 25.02
C VAL A 415 3.37 7.90 24.80
N ASP A 416 3.96 8.14 23.63
CA ASP A 416 5.34 7.75 23.33
C ASP A 416 6.34 8.47 24.26
N TRP A 417 7.58 7.96 24.27
CA TRP A 417 8.61 8.44 25.20
C TRP A 417 9.00 9.90 24.97
N PHE A 418 8.96 10.39 23.74
CA PHE A 418 9.34 11.76 23.41
C PHE A 418 8.26 12.74 23.87
N HIS A 419 6.99 12.48 23.56
CA HIS A 419 5.90 13.36 24.00
C HIS A 419 5.66 13.28 25.52
N ALA A 420 6.00 12.17 26.18
CA ALA A 420 5.87 12.00 27.63
C ALA A 420 6.61 13.07 28.46
N TYR A 421 7.67 13.71 27.92
CA TYR A 421 8.42 14.76 28.61
C TYR A 421 7.60 16.03 28.86
N ARG A 422 6.82 16.47 27.87
CA ARG A 422 5.96 17.66 27.96
C ARG A 422 4.53 17.31 28.37
N HIS A 423 4.31 16.05 28.69
CA HIS A 423 3.01 15.55 29.03
C HIS A 423 2.67 15.83 30.50
N ALA A 424 1.38 16.04 30.78
CA ALA A 424 0.90 16.29 32.14
C ALA A 424 1.42 15.19 33.11
N PRO A 425 2.13 15.54 34.19
CA PRO A 425 2.71 14.55 35.11
C PRO A 425 1.69 13.58 35.71
N GLN A 426 0.46 14.06 35.89
CA GLN A 426 -0.64 13.33 36.49
C GLN A 426 -1.48 12.49 35.48
N CYS A 427 -1.36 12.68 34.16
CA CYS A 427 -2.17 11.88 33.21
C CYS A 427 -1.84 10.38 33.38
N SER A 428 -2.87 9.55 33.33
CA SER A 428 -2.78 8.10 33.48
C SER A 428 -1.97 7.44 32.36
N CYS A 429 -1.84 8.08 31.20
CA CYS A 429 -1.13 7.57 30.04
C CYS A 429 0.37 7.94 30.02
N ASN A 430 0.89 8.69 31.00
CA ASN A 430 2.29 9.16 31.02
C ASN A 430 3.24 8.06 31.51
N PRO A 431 4.07 7.45 30.64
CA PRO A 431 4.92 6.34 31.04
C PRO A 431 6.10 6.75 31.92
N ARG A 432 6.50 8.03 31.94
CA ARG A 432 7.58 8.52 32.80
C ARG A 432 7.19 8.62 34.26
N ARG A 433 5.89 8.81 34.54
CA ARG A 433 5.35 8.99 35.89
C ARG A 433 4.62 7.76 36.39
N ARG A 434 4.10 6.92 35.49
CA ARG A 434 3.45 5.65 35.83
C ARG A 434 4.44 4.49 35.69
N ARG A 435 4.97 4.01 36.83
CA ARG A 435 5.99 2.94 36.89
C ARG A 435 5.61 1.68 36.09
N LYS A 436 4.33 1.28 36.11
CA LYS A 436 3.81 0.14 35.33
C LYS A 436 4.04 0.36 33.83
N LEU A 437 3.60 1.50 33.30
CA LEU A 437 3.74 1.84 31.88
C LEU A 437 5.21 1.98 31.48
N GLY A 438 6.02 2.67 32.29
CA GLY A 438 7.46 2.81 32.02
C GLY A 438 8.22 1.48 31.96
N LYS A 439 7.80 0.46 32.73
CA LYS A 439 8.34 -0.90 32.63
C LYS A 439 7.92 -1.59 31.32
N LEU A 440 6.68 -1.41 30.87
CA LEU A 440 6.14 -2.05 29.66
C LEU A 440 6.88 -1.59 28.39
N ILE A 441 7.29 -0.33 28.33
CA ILE A 441 7.99 0.22 27.15
C ILE A 441 9.50 0.38 27.33
N LYS A 442 10.07 -0.23 28.38
CA LYS A 442 11.52 -0.19 28.58
C LYS A 442 12.21 -0.93 27.43
N GLY A 443 13.01 -0.20 26.65
CA GLY A 443 13.73 -0.76 25.50
C GLY A 443 12.90 -0.87 24.21
N VAL A 444 11.65 -0.37 24.23
CA VAL A 444 10.75 -0.34 23.08
C VAL A 444 11.00 0.94 22.27
N ASN A 445 11.11 0.84 20.94
CA ASN A 445 11.25 2.01 20.07
C ASN A 445 9.91 2.70 19.84
N THR A 446 9.49 3.56 20.76
CA THR A 446 8.23 4.30 20.63
C THR A 446 8.24 5.37 19.53
N SER A 447 9.39 5.61 18.87
CA SER A 447 9.52 6.58 17.76
C SER A 447 9.62 5.89 16.40
N ILE A 448 9.35 4.58 16.33
CA ILE A 448 9.51 3.79 15.10
C ILE A 448 8.70 4.36 13.93
N CYS A 449 7.45 4.79 14.15
CA CYS A 449 6.61 5.32 13.10
C CYS A 449 7.20 6.61 12.51
N ALA A 450 7.67 7.53 13.36
CA ALA A 450 8.33 8.75 12.93
C ALA A 450 9.62 8.48 12.13
N GLN A 451 10.38 7.44 12.49
CA GLN A 451 11.58 7.04 11.73
C GLN A 451 11.21 6.54 10.32
N ILE A 452 10.22 5.65 10.23
CA ILE A 452 9.75 5.11 8.96
C ILE A 452 9.12 6.22 8.10
N PHE A 453 8.35 7.13 8.71
CA PHE A 453 7.81 8.29 8.00
C PHE A 453 8.90 9.26 7.53
N SER A 454 9.99 9.41 8.27
CA SER A 454 11.14 10.17 7.80
C SER A 454 11.77 9.56 6.55
N TRP A 455 11.80 8.23 6.43
CA TRP A 455 12.21 7.55 5.20
C TRP A 455 11.19 7.77 4.08
N PHE A 456 9.90 7.58 4.35
CA PHE A 456 8.82 7.81 3.40
C PHE A 456 8.78 9.24 2.84
N ARG A 457 9.13 10.24 3.65
CA ARG A 457 9.17 11.65 3.26
C ARG A 457 10.10 11.91 2.08
N SER A 458 11.17 11.12 1.94
CA SER A 458 12.08 11.21 0.80
C SER A 458 11.40 10.93 -0.54
N PHE A 459 10.26 10.22 -0.56
CA PHE A 459 9.50 9.92 -1.77
C PHE A 459 8.33 10.88 -2.02
N SER A 460 8.06 11.82 -1.11
CA SER A 460 6.86 12.66 -1.18
C SER A 460 6.75 13.48 -2.45
N PHE A 461 7.88 13.96 -2.98
CA PHE A 461 7.91 14.71 -4.23
C PHE A 461 7.44 13.83 -5.42
N ASN A 462 7.91 12.59 -5.50
CA ASN A 462 7.52 11.64 -6.56
C ASN A 462 6.07 11.17 -6.41
N PHE A 463 5.72 10.72 -5.20
CA PHE A 463 4.46 10.00 -5.00
C PHE A 463 3.24 10.92 -5.01
N ASN A 464 3.37 12.17 -4.53
CA ASN A 464 2.27 13.12 -4.53
C ASN A 464 1.85 13.57 -5.95
N GLU A 465 2.70 13.34 -6.96
CA GLU A 465 2.36 13.62 -8.37
C GLU A 465 1.53 12.52 -9.03
N LEU A 466 1.49 11.33 -8.42
CA LEU A 466 0.75 10.18 -8.94
C LEU A 466 -0.77 10.38 -8.84
N ARG A 467 -1.50 9.63 -9.67
CA ARG A 467 -2.95 9.44 -9.48
C ARG A 467 -3.22 8.83 -8.11
N GLY A 468 -4.37 9.14 -7.52
CA GLY A 468 -4.74 8.71 -6.16
C GLY A 468 -4.53 7.21 -5.92
N ASN A 469 -4.99 6.36 -6.82
CA ASN A 469 -4.83 4.91 -6.68
C ASN A 469 -3.41 4.42 -6.86
N ARG A 470 -2.66 4.97 -7.83
CA ARG A 470 -1.22 4.67 -7.98
C ARG A 470 -0.45 5.07 -6.72
N HIS A 471 -0.76 6.22 -6.12
CA HIS A 471 -0.18 6.65 -4.84
C HIS A 471 -0.49 5.63 -3.74
N LYS A 472 -1.76 5.33 -3.51
CA LYS A 472 -2.18 4.40 -2.44
C LYS A 472 -1.53 3.03 -2.61
N PHE A 473 -1.55 2.50 -3.83
CA PHE A 473 -0.92 1.23 -4.18
C PHE A 473 0.59 1.22 -3.93
N ILE A 474 1.33 2.22 -4.43
CA ILE A 474 2.80 2.23 -4.28
C ILE A 474 3.20 2.40 -2.82
N ILE A 475 2.44 3.13 -2.01
CA ILE A 475 2.72 3.25 -0.57
C ILE A 475 2.57 1.91 0.15
N LEU A 476 1.50 1.15 -0.14
CA LEU A 476 1.30 -0.20 0.41
C LEU A 476 2.41 -1.17 -0.05
N TYR A 477 2.77 -1.11 -1.33
CA TYR A 477 3.87 -1.90 -1.88
C TYR A 477 5.23 -1.53 -1.25
N MET A 478 5.52 -0.24 -1.06
CA MET A 478 6.75 0.20 -0.39
C MET A 478 6.78 -0.22 1.08
N ALA A 479 5.64 -0.28 1.77
CA ALA A 479 5.52 -0.81 3.12
C ALA A 479 5.78 -2.33 3.19
N LYS A 480 5.32 -3.10 2.18
CA LYS A 480 5.68 -4.51 2.02
C LYS A 480 7.20 -4.67 1.87
N ARG A 481 7.80 -3.96 0.91
CA ARG A 481 9.25 -3.97 0.66
C ARG A 481 10.06 -3.54 1.88
N HIS A 482 9.56 -2.58 2.66
CA HIS A 482 10.13 -2.20 3.94
C HIS A 482 10.16 -3.37 4.93
N ASN A 483 9.04 -4.07 5.09
CA ASN A 483 8.95 -5.21 6.00
C ASN A 483 9.89 -6.35 5.59
N GLU A 484 9.99 -6.66 4.29
CA GLU A 484 10.95 -7.62 3.75
C GLU A 484 12.40 -7.18 4.04
N ALA A 485 12.72 -5.90 3.89
CA ALA A 485 14.04 -5.38 4.22
C ALA A 485 14.33 -5.47 5.72
N THR A 486 13.35 -5.23 6.57
CA THR A 486 13.46 -5.36 8.02
C THR A 486 13.71 -6.81 8.44
N GLU A 487 12.98 -7.75 7.85
CA GLU A 487 13.13 -9.18 8.09
C GLU A 487 14.50 -9.71 7.65
N ASN A 488 14.99 -9.25 6.50
CA ASN A 488 16.31 -9.58 6.00
C ASN A 488 17.45 -8.73 6.62
N GLN A 489 17.17 -7.95 7.67
CA GLN A 489 18.15 -7.07 8.35
C GLN A 489 18.84 -6.04 7.41
N ASN A 490 18.19 -5.72 6.29
CA ASN A 490 18.66 -4.79 5.25
C ASN A 490 18.00 -3.41 5.33
N ALA A 491 17.15 -3.15 6.33
CA ALA A 491 16.53 -1.85 6.58
C ALA A 491 17.52 -0.82 7.20
N VAL A 492 18.66 -0.62 6.54
CA VAL A 492 19.79 0.24 7.00
C VAL A 492 19.42 1.72 7.14
N TYR A 493 18.26 2.14 6.61
CA TYR A 493 17.74 3.49 6.76
C TYR A 493 17.02 3.73 8.09
N LEU A 494 16.67 2.68 8.83
CA LEU A 494 16.21 2.82 10.21
C LEU A 494 17.41 3.09 11.11
N ARG A 495 17.26 4.04 12.04
CA ARG A 495 18.32 4.28 13.02
C ARG A 495 18.31 3.14 14.03
N PRO A 496 19.46 2.52 14.35
CA PRO A 496 19.54 1.54 15.41
C PRO A 496 18.97 2.14 16.71
N ILE A 497 18.22 1.35 17.46
CA ILE A 497 17.89 1.70 18.84
C ILE A 497 19.22 1.78 19.58
N ILE A 498 19.72 2.99 19.84
CA ILE A 498 20.89 3.18 20.69
C ILE A 498 20.46 2.76 22.10
N ARG A 499 20.67 1.49 22.44
CA ARG A 499 20.62 1.02 23.82
C ARG A 499 21.75 1.74 24.54
N ASN A 500 21.39 2.74 25.35
CA ASN A 500 22.34 3.53 26.13
C ASN A 500 23.36 2.63 26.84
N THR A 501 24.58 2.57 26.29
CA THR A 501 25.79 2.17 27.02
C THR A 501 26.82 3.30 27.03
N ARG A 502 26.51 4.48 26.47
CA ARG A 502 27.37 5.65 26.63
C ARG A 502 26.54 6.83 27.07
N VAL A 503 26.84 7.30 28.27
CA VAL A 503 26.58 8.67 28.72
C VAL A 503 26.92 9.57 27.54
N SER A 504 25.92 10.23 26.95
CA SER A 504 26.18 11.22 25.93
C SER A 504 27.06 12.29 26.56
N LYS A 505 28.34 12.36 26.19
CA LYS A 505 29.10 13.58 26.39
C LYS A 505 28.27 14.67 25.73
N SER A 506 27.93 15.72 26.50
CA SER A 506 27.21 16.86 25.97
C SER A 506 27.91 17.30 24.69
N TYR A 507 27.17 17.33 23.60
CA TYR A 507 27.64 17.96 22.39
C TYR A 507 27.90 19.42 22.78
N ALA A 508 29.17 19.81 22.89
CA ALA A 508 29.57 21.20 23.00
C ALA A 508 29.27 21.86 21.65
N CYS A 509 27.97 22.09 21.40
CA CYS A 509 27.54 22.96 20.34
C CYS A 509 28.05 24.34 20.75
N SER A 510 29.00 24.85 19.97
CA SER A 510 29.49 26.22 20.05
C SER A 510 28.32 27.14 20.40
N THR A 511 28.40 27.81 21.54
CA THR A 511 27.52 28.90 21.92
C THR A 511 27.49 29.88 20.75
N LYS A 512 26.43 29.82 19.94
CA LYS A 512 26.12 30.91 19.01
C LYS A 512 26.06 32.16 19.87
N LYS A 513 27.05 33.04 19.75
CA LYS A 513 26.96 34.41 20.26
C LYS A 513 25.63 34.95 19.77
N GLN A 514 24.68 35.13 20.69
CA GLN A 514 23.49 35.91 20.42
C GLN A 514 23.98 37.25 19.90
N LYS A 515 23.75 37.55 18.62
CA LYS A 515 23.82 38.93 18.14
C LYS A 515 22.76 39.68 18.94
N ARG A 516 23.19 40.39 19.99
CA ARG A 516 22.40 41.41 20.66
C ARG A 516 21.96 42.39 19.58
N THR A 517 20.71 42.31 19.19
CA THR A 517 20.02 43.42 18.53
C THR A 517 20.04 44.58 19.52
N MET A 518 20.93 45.54 19.29
CA MET A 518 20.92 46.79 20.05
C MET A 518 19.60 47.49 19.79
N LYS A 519 18.74 47.54 20.81
CA LYS A 519 17.65 48.51 20.88
C LYS A 519 18.27 49.89 20.94
N THR A 520 18.18 50.65 19.86
CA THR A 520 18.45 52.09 19.84
C THR A 520 17.36 52.80 20.62
N SER A 521 17.57 52.97 21.91
CA SER A 521 16.85 53.95 22.73
C SER A 521 17.88 54.79 23.49
N ARG A 522 18.46 55.79 22.82
CA ARG A 522 19.13 56.90 23.51
C ARG A 522 18.28 58.15 23.32
N LYS A 523 17.36 58.36 24.27
CA LYS A 523 16.93 59.70 24.68
C LYS A 523 18.16 60.37 25.28
N ILE A 524 18.72 61.34 24.56
CA ILE A 524 19.74 62.26 25.08
C ILE A 524 19.01 63.23 26.02
N ARG A 525 19.17 63.00 27.32
CA ARG A 525 18.79 63.93 28.38
C ARG A 525 19.94 64.01 29.37
N VAL A 526 21.02 64.69 28.96
CA VAL A 526 21.97 65.36 29.85
C VAL A 526 22.25 66.68 29.13
N MET A 527 21.41 67.67 29.40
CA MET A 527 21.67 68.73 30.37
C MET A 527 22.77 69.68 29.91
N LYS A 528 22.37 70.96 29.81
CA LYS A 528 23.09 72.07 30.44
C LYS A 528 24.61 71.94 30.39
N LEU A 529 25.25 72.28 29.27
CA LEU A 529 26.66 72.69 29.26
C LEU A 529 27.14 73.34 27.95
N MET A 530 26.26 73.92 27.11
CA MET A 530 26.68 74.71 25.94
C MET A 530 25.88 76.01 25.72
N LYS A 531 25.41 76.64 26.81
CA LYS A 531 24.93 78.05 26.79
C LYS A 531 25.83 79.02 27.57
N LYS A 532 27.09 78.62 27.82
CA LYS A 532 28.10 79.44 28.52
C LYS A 532 29.46 79.33 27.82
N SER A 533 29.53 79.64 26.52
CA SER A 533 30.82 79.91 25.84
C SER A 533 30.69 80.59 24.47
N MET A 534 29.69 81.46 24.26
CA MET A 534 29.75 82.46 23.18
C MET A 534 29.12 83.76 23.71
N LYS A 535 29.84 84.36 24.66
CA LYS A 535 29.87 85.81 24.91
C LYS A 535 31.31 86.24 24.68
N LYS A 536 31.62 86.58 23.43
CA LYS A 536 32.40 87.76 23.03
C LYS A 536 32.12 87.98 21.56
#